data_AF-R7QG82-F1
#
_entry.id   AF-R7QG82-F1
#
_cell.length_a   1.000
_cell.length_b   1.000
_cell.length_c   1.000
_cell.angle_alpha   90.00
_cell.angle_beta   90.00
_cell.angle_gamma   90.00
#
_symmetry.space_group_name_H-M   'P 1'
#
loop_
_entity.id
_entity.type
_entity.pdbx_description
1 polymer ?
#
loop_
_entity_poly.entity_id
_entity_poly.type
_entity_poly.pdbx_seq_one_letter_code
_entity_poly.pdbx_strand_id
1 'polypeptide(L)'
;MSSLELTTPRPSRTPSRTAVLESERVLAAIEVRLRTTAAPVAPHNPSLEALGDAYTARLAGHALDNLDRAIISYRLAERRLRHVPDATLPRARLLSKLGKAWYSRLVLAQQGAVPGTRAVPVHARGHLNTAFEALDEAVNLFKERDVTDAAYIDALRVKGLVSGALCQLLSDDAGDTNDTKEKLPKKVSPHRYANECIASLEPVLQIPHDNATSDPAKLRRLETITGVDRAEAVICLARAYVHVDSGRQQIGKAVGLLASVSGILKDVEAEGKDGDALQNMTREAEAQIVALSGSVKVVESRCLVC
;
A
#
# COMPACT_ATOMS: atom_id res chain seq x y z
N MET A 1 -19.26 29.72 11.54
CA MET A 1 -17.91 29.25 11.17
C MET A 1 -17.40 28.45 12.35
N SER A 2 -17.58 27.13 12.31
CA SER A 2 -17.18 26.23 13.41
C SER A 2 -15.80 25.67 13.10
N SER A 3 -14.82 26.03 13.92
CA SER A 3 -13.47 25.47 13.86
C SER A 3 -13.52 23.99 14.24
N LEU A 4 -13.23 23.13 13.28
CA LEU A 4 -12.98 21.70 13.51
C LEU A 4 -11.64 21.57 14.22
N GLU A 5 -11.67 21.36 15.53
CA GLU A 5 -10.50 20.94 16.30
C GLU A 5 -10.12 19.51 15.90
N LEU A 6 -9.01 19.36 15.18
CA LEU A 6 -8.37 18.06 14.98
C LEU A 6 -7.81 17.59 16.32
N THR A 7 -8.55 16.72 17.01
CA THR A 7 -8.01 15.92 18.11
C THR A 7 -6.93 14.99 17.56
N THR A 8 -5.67 15.31 17.83
CA THR A 8 -4.54 14.43 17.54
C THR A 8 -4.66 13.15 18.37
N PRO A 9 -4.53 11.96 17.77
CA PRO A 9 -4.69 10.69 18.46
C PRO A 9 -3.66 10.52 19.59
N ARG A 10 -4.09 9.96 20.72
CA ARG A 10 -3.20 9.57 21.82
C ARG A 10 -2.39 8.34 21.38
N PRO A 11 -1.05 8.34 21.49
CA PRO A 11 -0.27 7.15 21.16
C PRO A 11 -0.65 6.02 22.12
N SER A 12 -1.29 5.00 21.56
CA SER A 12 -1.71 3.78 22.24
C SER A 12 -0.48 2.96 22.62
N ARG A 13 -0.25 2.85 23.94
CA ARG A 13 0.73 1.99 24.60
C ARG A 13 2.19 2.21 24.18
N THR A 14 2.92 2.98 25.00
CA THR A 14 4.39 3.01 24.94
C THR A 14 4.93 1.58 24.95
N PRO A 15 5.79 1.18 23.99
CA PRO A 15 6.34 -0.16 23.94
C PRO A 15 7.06 -0.47 25.26
N SER A 16 6.99 -1.72 25.71
CA SER A 16 7.72 -2.11 26.92
C SER A 16 9.21 -1.87 26.71
N ARG A 17 9.90 -1.44 27.76
CA ARG A 17 11.36 -1.28 27.74
C ARG A 17 12.07 -2.56 27.29
N THR A 18 11.50 -3.73 27.58
CA THR A 18 12.00 -5.03 27.14
C THR A 18 11.94 -5.20 25.63
N ALA A 19 10.81 -4.88 24.98
CA ALA A 19 10.66 -5.00 23.53
C ALA A 19 11.64 -4.10 22.76
N VAL A 20 11.84 -2.87 23.26
CA VAL A 20 12.83 -1.95 22.68
C VAL A 20 14.24 -2.55 22.77
N LEU A 21 14.65 -3.03 23.95
CA LEU A 21 15.97 -3.63 24.14
C LEU A 21 16.18 -4.90 23.30
N GLU A 22 15.15 -5.72 23.13
CA GLU A 22 15.20 -6.90 22.27
C GLU A 22 15.43 -6.53 20.81
N SER A 23 14.72 -5.52 20.30
CA SER A 23 14.91 -5.04 18.92
C SER A 23 16.34 -4.53 18.66
N GLU A 24 16.92 -3.78 19.60
CA GLU A 24 18.30 -3.29 19.49
C GLU A 24 19.33 -4.43 19.56
N ARG A 25 19.08 -5.48 20.37
CA ARG A 25 19.94 -6.67 20.43
C ARG A 25 19.96 -7.43 19.11
N VAL A 26 18.80 -7.60 18.48
CA VAL A 26 18.69 -8.25 17.16
C VAL A 26 19.48 -7.47 16.11
N LEU A 27 19.29 -6.15 16.05
CA LEU A 27 20.03 -5.27 15.14
C LEU A 27 21.54 -5.38 15.35
N ALA A 28 22.00 -5.25 16.60
CA ALA A 28 23.42 -5.34 16.93
C ALA A 28 24.01 -6.70 16.52
N ALA A 29 23.31 -7.81 16.76
CA ALA A 29 23.76 -9.14 16.38
C ALA A 29 23.90 -9.30 14.85
N ILE A 30 22.95 -8.78 14.08
CA ILE A 30 22.99 -8.81 12.60
C ILE A 30 24.15 -7.96 12.07
N GLU A 31 24.36 -6.76 12.63
CA GLU A 31 25.47 -5.88 12.23
C GLU A 31 26.84 -6.49 12.55
N VAL A 32 27.00 -7.08 13.74
CA VAL A 32 28.23 -7.80 14.10
C VAL A 32 28.47 -8.93 13.11
N ARG A 33 27.45 -9.76 12.83
CA ARG A 33 27.57 -10.85 11.84
C ARG A 33 28.04 -10.31 10.49
N LEU A 34 27.45 -9.23 9.99
CA LEU A 34 27.84 -8.61 8.71
C LEU A 34 29.29 -8.11 8.69
N ARG A 35 29.81 -7.60 9.82
CA ARG A 35 31.20 -7.16 9.95
C ARG A 35 32.18 -8.33 10.08
N THR A 36 31.81 -9.40 10.78
CA THR A 36 32.71 -10.52 11.07
C THR A 36 32.71 -11.60 10.00
N THR A 37 31.65 -11.73 9.19
CA THR A 37 31.67 -12.62 8.02
C THR A 37 32.58 -12.01 6.95
N ALA A 38 33.84 -12.44 6.91
CA ALA A 38 34.82 -12.06 5.91
C ALA A 38 34.36 -12.50 4.51
N ALA A 39 33.92 -11.54 3.69
CA ALA A 39 33.48 -11.68 2.30
C ALA A 39 32.35 -12.72 2.03
N PRO A 40 31.32 -12.40 1.23
CA PRO A 40 30.23 -13.35 1.01
C PRO A 40 30.68 -14.43 0.02
N VAL A 41 31.11 -15.59 0.54
CA VAL A 41 31.29 -16.80 -0.30
C VAL A 41 29.94 -17.31 -0.83
N ALA A 42 28.82 -16.89 -0.21
CA ALA A 42 27.47 -17.22 -0.66
C ALA A 42 26.82 -16.07 -1.48
N PRO A 43 26.26 -16.37 -2.67
CA PRO A 43 25.61 -15.38 -3.52
C PRO A 43 24.40 -14.68 -2.86
N HIS A 44 23.68 -15.39 -1.99
CA HIS A 44 22.62 -14.84 -1.15
C HIS A 44 23.17 -14.51 0.24
N ASN A 45 23.09 -13.26 0.66
CA ASN A 45 23.39 -12.86 2.04
C ASN A 45 22.08 -12.57 2.78
N PRO A 46 21.46 -13.57 3.43
CA PRO A 46 20.21 -13.38 4.18
C PRO A 46 20.34 -12.35 5.30
N SER A 47 21.57 -11.95 5.66
CA SER A 47 21.81 -10.93 6.68
C SER A 47 21.42 -9.53 6.25
N LEU A 48 21.49 -9.17 4.96
CA LEU A 48 21.08 -7.83 4.51
C LEU A 48 19.56 -7.69 4.44
N GLU A 49 18.87 -8.74 4.02
CA GLU A 49 17.40 -8.78 4.09
C GLU A 49 16.94 -8.74 5.55
N ALA A 50 17.52 -9.58 6.42
CA ALA A 50 17.20 -9.58 7.84
C ALA A 50 17.52 -8.23 8.52
N LEU A 51 18.57 -7.53 8.08
CA LEU A 51 18.88 -6.19 8.56
C LEU A 51 17.79 -5.19 8.15
N GLY A 52 17.29 -5.28 6.92
CA GLY A 52 16.16 -4.48 6.46
C GLY A 52 14.91 -4.74 7.31
N ASP A 53 14.57 -6.01 7.53
CA ASP A 53 13.44 -6.42 8.37
C ASP A 53 13.59 -5.86 9.80
N ALA A 54 14.78 -6.01 10.39
CA ALA A 54 15.06 -5.51 11.73
C ALA A 54 14.93 -3.97 11.83
N TYR A 55 15.33 -3.23 10.80
CA TYR A 55 15.12 -1.78 10.75
C TYR A 55 13.63 -1.42 10.61
N THR A 56 12.86 -2.13 9.79
CA THR A 56 11.41 -1.87 9.68
C THR A 56 10.64 -2.15 10.98
N ALA A 57 11.09 -3.12 11.77
CA ALA A 57 10.49 -3.50 13.04
C ALA A 57 11.03 -2.71 14.24
N ARG A 58 12.03 -1.84 14.03
CA ARG A 58 12.72 -1.14 15.11
C ARG A 58 11.81 -0.11 15.79
N LEU A 59 11.61 -0.28 17.10
CA LEU A 59 10.74 0.57 17.92
C LEU A 59 11.43 1.85 18.41
N ALA A 60 12.76 1.90 18.38
CA ALA A 60 13.53 3.07 18.81
C ALA A 60 13.98 3.96 17.65
N GLY A 61 14.25 5.23 17.96
CA GLY A 61 14.72 6.23 17.00
C GLY A 61 13.61 6.83 16.14
N HIS A 62 14.00 7.62 15.14
CA HIS A 62 13.06 8.19 14.19
C HIS A 62 12.64 7.13 13.18
N ALA A 63 11.32 6.89 13.05
CA ALA A 63 10.80 5.86 12.16
C ALA A 63 11.14 6.10 10.67
N LEU A 64 11.30 7.36 10.23
CA LEU A 64 11.77 7.69 8.88
C LEU A 64 13.23 7.23 8.66
N ASP A 65 14.12 7.51 9.62
CA ASP A 65 15.53 7.08 9.54
C ASP A 65 15.63 5.55 9.51
N ASN A 66 14.79 4.86 10.29
CA ASN A 66 14.72 3.41 10.29
C ASN A 66 14.29 2.88 8.91
N LEU A 67 13.28 3.48 8.28
CA LEU A 67 12.85 3.11 6.93
C LEU A 67 13.93 3.40 5.87
N ASP A 68 14.65 4.51 5.98
CA ASP A 68 15.77 4.82 5.09
C ASP A 68 16.88 3.77 5.16
N ARG A 69 17.23 3.32 6.38
CA ARG A 69 18.19 2.23 6.58
C ARG A 69 17.68 0.89 6.08
N ALA A 70 16.38 0.60 6.25
CA ALA A 70 15.77 -0.61 5.71
C ALA A 70 15.83 -0.64 4.18
N ILE A 71 15.46 0.46 3.52
CA ILE A 71 15.52 0.63 2.06
C ILE A 71 16.94 0.41 1.54
N ILE A 72 17.95 0.98 2.19
CA ILE A 72 19.35 0.77 1.82
C ILE A 72 19.72 -0.71 1.94
N SER A 73 19.35 -1.36 3.04
CA SER A 73 19.65 -2.77 3.30
C SER A 73 19.01 -3.69 2.25
N TYR A 74 17.72 -3.47 1.94
CA TYR A 74 17.01 -4.23 0.91
C TYR A 74 17.58 -4.00 -0.49
N ARG A 75 17.94 -2.77 -0.85
CA ARG A 75 18.60 -2.47 -2.13
C ARG A 75 19.94 -3.19 -2.28
N LEU A 76 20.73 -3.24 -1.22
CA LEU A 76 22.01 -3.97 -1.23
C LEU A 76 21.79 -5.48 -1.36
N ALA A 77 20.79 -6.03 -0.67
CA ALA A 77 20.40 -7.43 -0.81
C ALA A 77 19.93 -7.74 -2.25
N GLU A 78 19.17 -6.83 -2.88
CA GLU A 78 18.59 -7.03 -4.21
C GLU A 78 19.68 -7.07 -5.28
N ARG A 79 20.64 -6.14 -5.20
CA ARG A 79 21.80 -6.12 -6.11
C ARG A 79 22.60 -7.42 -6.06
N ARG A 80 22.74 -8.03 -4.86
CA ARG A 80 23.42 -9.32 -4.73
C ARG A 80 22.61 -10.44 -5.35
N LEU A 81 21.29 -10.45 -5.14
CA LEU A 81 20.39 -11.46 -5.69
C LEU A 81 20.31 -11.48 -7.21
N ARG A 82 20.54 -10.35 -7.91
CA ARG A 82 20.51 -10.27 -9.39
C ARG A 82 21.44 -11.26 -10.09
N HIS A 83 22.53 -11.65 -9.43
CA HIS A 83 23.56 -12.51 -10.01
C HIS A 83 23.50 -13.96 -9.50
N VAL A 84 22.46 -14.31 -8.74
CA VAL A 84 22.31 -15.63 -8.13
C VAL A 84 21.41 -16.49 -9.04
N PRO A 85 21.92 -17.60 -9.59
CA PRO A 85 21.08 -18.55 -10.30
C PRO A 85 19.91 -19.02 -9.43
N ASP A 86 18.73 -19.17 -10.03
CA ASP A 86 17.51 -19.65 -9.38
C ASP A 86 16.99 -18.83 -8.19
N ALA A 87 17.47 -17.60 -7.99
CA ALA A 87 16.99 -16.72 -6.93
C ALA A 87 15.71 -15.92 -7.28
N THR A 88 14.90 -16.38 -8.24
CA THR A 88 13.67 -15.70 -8.68
C THR A 88 12.73 -15.41 -7.51
N LEU A 89 12.40 -16.43 -6.71
CA LEU A 89 11.44 -16.29 -5.61
C LEU A 89 12.01 -15.48 -4.42
N PRO A 90 13.25 -15.71 -3.96
CA PRO A 90 13.90 -14.80 -3.00
C PRO A 90 13.91 -13.34 -3.46
N ARG A 91 14.22 -13.09 -4.74
CA ARG A 91 14.25 -11.74 -5.31
C ARG A 91 12.85 -11.12 -5.35
N ALA A 92 11.82 -11.88 -5.72
CA ALA A 92 10.43 -11.42 -5.70
C ALA A 92 10.00 -10.95 -4.31
N ARG A 93 10.27 -11.76 -3.27
CA ARG A 93 9.97 -11.42 -1.87
C ARG A 93 10.71 -10.16 -1.41
N LEU A 94 11.99 -10.06 -1.75
CA LEU A 94 12.80 -8.90 -1.39
C LEU A 94 12.32 -7.61 -2.09
N LEU A 95 11.97 -7.68 -3.37
CA LEU A 95 11.43 -6.55 -4.13
C LEU A 95 10.07 -6.11 -3.57
N SER A 96 9.22 -7.05 -3.14
CA SER A 96 7.97 -6.75 -2.44
C SER A 96 8.22 -5.95 -1.14
N LYS A 97 9.17 -6.42 -0.30
CA LYS A 97 9.59 -5.70 0.91
C LYS A 97 10.15 -4.31 0.61
N LEU A 98 10.98 -4.19 -0.44
CA LEU A 98 11.54 -2.91 -0.86
C LEU A 98 10.45 -1.92 -1.27
N GLY A 99 9.48 -2.35 -2.09
CA GLY A 99 8.36 -1.52 -2.50
C GLY A 99 7.49 -1.07 -1.33
N LYS A 100 7.21 -1.98 -0.39
CA LYS A 100 6.49 -1.68 0.84
C LYS A 100 7.23 -0.68 1.72
N ALA A 101 8.55 -0.80 1.85
CA ALA A 101 9.35 0.14 2.64
C ALA A 101 9.31 1.56 2.03
N TRP A 102 9.41 1.68 0.70
CA TRP A 102 9.25 2.96 0.00
C TRP A 102 7.88 3.59 0.21
N TYR A 103 6.82 2.80 0.10
CA TYR A 103 5.45 3.27 0.33
C TYR A 103 5.26 3.72 1.79
N SER A 104 5.67 2.90 2.76
CA SER A 104 5.57 3.20 4.19
C SER A 104 6.31 4.49 4.56
N ARG A 105 7.49 4.71 3.96
CA ARG A 105 8.29 5.93 4.15
C ARG A 105 7.53 7.17 3.69
N LEU A 106 6.79 7.09 2.58
CA LEU A 106 5.97 8.19 2.10
C LEU A 106 4.82 8.50 3.05
N VAL A 107 4.06 7.47 3.45
CA VAL A 107 2.91 7.62 4.34
C VAL A 107 3.34 8.28 5.65
N LEU A 108 4.45 7.81 6.23
CA LEU A 108 4.99 8.38 7.47
C LEU A 108 5.47 9.83 7.29
N ALA A 109 6.11 10.14 6.16
CA ALA A 109 6.54 11.50 5.85
C ALA A 109 5.35 12.47 5.71
N GLN A 110 4.21 11.99 5.20
CA GLN A 110 2.97 12.77 5.11
C GLN A 110 2.32 12.98 6.49
N GLN A 111 2.35 11.98 7.37
CA GLN A 111 1.81 12.09 8.73
C GLN A 111 2.61 13.07 9.61
N GLY A 112 3.92 13.20 9.38
CA GLY A 112 4.77 14.16 10.08
C GLY A 112 4.66 15.60 9.58
N ALA A 113 3.98 15.84 8.46
CA ALA A 113 3.82 17.18 7.91
C ALA A 113 2.81 18.00 8.72
N VAL A 114 3.12 19.28 8.98
CA VAL A 114 2.21 20.18 9.71
C VAL A 114 0.93 20.37 8.88
N PRO A 115 -0.28 20.14 9.45
CA PRO A 115 -1.53 20.36 8.76
C PRO A 115 -1.59 21.76 8.13
N GLY A 116 -1.87 21.83 6.83
CA GLY A 116 -1.92 23.10 6.08
C GLY A 116 -0.62 23.47 5.36
N THR A 117 0.52 22.83 5.66
CA THR A 117 1.69 22.91 4.79
C THR A 117 1.54 21.90 3.66
N ARG A 118 1.14 22.38 2.48
CA ARG A 118 0.99 21.58 1.24
C ARG A 118 2.34 21.13 0.65
N ALA A 119 3.36 20.98 1.50
CA ALA A 119 4.64 20.43 1.12
C ALA A 119 4.47 18.91 0.95
N VAL A 120 3.83 18.51 -0.15
CA VAL A 120 4.05 17.18 -0.70
C VAL A 120 5.57 17.04 -0.79
N PRO A 121 6.18 16.01 -0.20
CA PRO A 121 7.61 15.84 -0.27
C PRO A 121 8.04 16.02 -1.73
N VAL A 122 9.01 16.88 -2.01
CA VAL A 122 9.47 17.20 -3.38
C VAL A 122 9.82 15.93 -4.18
N HIS A 123 10.02 14.80 -3.47
CA HIS A 123 10.35 13.49 -4.02
C HIS A 123 9.24 12.43 -3.89
N ALA A 124 8.02 12.78 -3.47
CA ALA A 124 6.92 11.83 -3.24
C ALA A 124 6.62 10.98 -4.48
N ARG A 125 6.50 11.63 -5.64
CA ARG A 125 6.29 10.96 -6.94
C ARG A 125 7.44 10.02 -7.29
N GLY A 126 8.69 10.42 -7.06
CA GLY A 126 9.86 9.59 -7.31
C GLY A 126 9.90 8.35 -6.44
N HIS A 127 9.54 8.48 -5.16
CA HIS A 127 9.44 7.36 -4.22
C HIS A 127 8.31 6.40 -4.60
N LEU A 128 7.14 6.91 -4.99
CA LEU A 128 6.03 6.07 -5.45
C LEU A 128 6.36 5.31 -6.74
N ASN A 129 7.00 5.96 -7.71
CA ASN A 129 7.46 5.27 -8.92
C ASN A 129 8.45 4.16 -8.58
N THR A 130 9.42 4.43 -7.69
CA THR A 130 10.39 3.42 -7.24
C THR A 130 9.69 2.25 -6.53
N ALA A 131 8.69 2.55 -5.68
CA ALA A 131 7.90 1.53 -5.01
C ALA A 131 7.14 0.67 -6.02
N PHE A 132 6.47 1.31 -6.97
CA PHE A 132 5.68 0.68 -8.01
C PHE A 132 6.51 -0.24 -8.89
N GLU A 133 7.67 0.22 -9.39
CA GLU A 133 8.60 -0.56 -10.20
C GLU A 133 9.07 -1.81 -9.46
N ALA A 134 9.44 -1.68 -8.18
CA ALA A 134 9.84 -2.82 -7.36
C ALA A 134 8.70 -3.83 -7.18
N LEU A 135 7.47 -3.37 -6.93
CA LEU A 135 6.31 -4.24 -6.75
C LEU A 135 5.86 -4.89 -8.05
N ASP A 136 5.93 -4.18 -9.17
CA ASP A 136 5.62 -4.73 -10.49
C ASP A 136 6.60 -5.85 -10.86
N GLU A 137 7.90 -5.61 -10.66
CA GLU A 137 8.92 -6.65 -10.85
C GLU A 137 8.70 -7.84 -9.90
N ALA A 138 8.37 -7.60 -8.62
CA ALA A 138 8.06 -8.68 -7.67
C ALA A 138 6.88 -9.54 -8.15
N VAL A 139 5.77 -8.92 -8.55
CA VAL A 139 4.56 -9.59 -9.03
C VAL A 139 4.84 -10.43 -10.27
N ASN A 140 5.65 -9.91 -11.21
CA ASN A 140 6.03 -10.65 -12.40
C ASN A 140 6.87 -11.88 -12.06
N LEU A 141 7.85 -11.75 -11.16
CA LEU A 141 8.68 -12.88 -10.71
C LEU A 141 7.87 -13.94 -9.94
N PHE A 142 6.85 -13.55 -9.16
CA PHE A 142 5.94 -14.51 -8.53
C PHE A 142 5.11 -15.28 -9.57
N LYS A 143 4.59 -14.58 -10.59
CA LYS A 143 3.82 -15.19 -11.70
C LYS A 143 4.66 -16.17 -12.51
N GLU A 144 5.92 -15.85 -12.80
CA GLU A 144 6.85 -16.74 -13.51
C GLU A 144 7.05 -18.07 -12.77
N ARG A 145 6.88 -18.10 -11.45
CA ARG A 145 7.02 -19.30 -10.62
C ARG A 145 5.67 -19.92 -10.21
N ASP A 146 4.55 -19.37 -10.69
CA ASP A 146 3.18 -19.79 -10.31
C ASP A 146 2.96 -19.84 -8.78
N VAL A 147 3.59 -18.92 -8.05
CA VAL A 147 3.50 -18.86 -6.59
C VAL A 147 2.41 -17.88 -6.16
N THR A 148 1.45 -18.37 -5.39
CA THR A 148 0.36 -17.57 -4.80
C THR A 148 0.39 -17.62 -3.27
N ASP A 149 1.51 -17.20 -2.68
CA ASP A 149 1.71 -17.15 -1.23
C ASP A 149 1.32 -15.78 -0.62
N ALA A 150 1.44 -15.67 0.70
CA ALA A 150 1.12 -14.43 1.43
C ALA A 150 1.98 -13.24 0.97
N ALA A 151 3.21 -13.46 0.51
CA ALA A 151 4.08 -12.39 0.03
C ALA A 151 3.65 -11.87 -1.35
N TYR A 152 3.17 -12.75 -2.23
CA TYR A 152 2.54 -12.36 -3.49
C TYR A 152 1.28 -11.53 -3.25
N ILE A 153 0.42 -11.97 -2.32
CA ILE A 153 -0.80 -11.26 -1.95
C ILE A 153 -0.47 -9.86 -1.37
N ASP A 154 0.50 -9.76 -0.46
CA ASP A 154 0.96 -8.48 0.10
C ASP A 154 1.53 -7.58 -1.01
N ALA A 155 2.30 -8.14 -1.96
CA ALA A 155 2.85 -7.39 -3.09
C ALA A 155 1.75 -6.77 -3.98
N LEU A 156 0.74 -7.55 -4.35
CA LEU A 156 -0.41 -7.05 -5.13
C LEU A 156 -1.17 -5.97 -4.36
N ARG A 157 -1.36 -6.16 -3.06
CA ARG A 157 -2.02 -5.19 -2.19
C ARG A 157 -1.30 -3.85 -2.19
N VAL A 158 -0.02 -3.86 -1.84
CA VAL A 158 0.80 -2.64 -1.78
C VAL A 158 0.92 -2.01 -3.16
N LYS A 159 1.01 -2.81 -4.24
CA LYS A 159 1.02 -2.28 -5.61
C LYS A 159 -0.25 -1.48 -5.91
N GLY A 160 -1.42 -2.00 -5.51
CA GLY A 160 -2.69 -1.28 -5.61
C GLY A 160 -2.67 0.05 -4.86
N LEU A 161 -2.23 0.06 -3.59
CA LEU A 161 -2.13 1.27 -2.76
C LEU A 161 -1.20 2.33 -3.38
N VAL A 162 -0.02 1.92 -3.86
CA VAL A 162 0.93 2.80 -4.55
C VAL A 162 0.31 3.38 -5.83
N SER A 163 -0.42 2.56 -6.58
CA SER A 163 -1.11 2.99 -7.81
C SER A 163 -2.20 4.01 -7.51
N GLY A 164 -2.98 3.81 -6.45
CA GLY A 164 -3.97 4.76 -5.95
C GLY A 164 -3.34 6.11 -5.55
N ALA A 165 -2.24 6.07 -4.79
CA ALA A 165 -1.51 7.27 -4.40
C ALA A 165 -0.94 8.04 -5.61
N LEU A 166 -0.42 7.33 -6.62
CA LEU A 166 0.02 7.93 -7.88
C LEU A 166 -1.12 8.61 -8.63
N CYS A 167 -2.30 7.97 -8.71
CA CYS A 167 -3.50 8.58 -9.31
C CYS A 167 -3.91 9.89 -8.62
N GLN A 168 -3.86 9.93 -7.29
CA GLN A 168 -4.21 11.12 -6.52
C GLN A 168 -3.25 12.28 -6.82
N LEU A 169 -1.94 12.04 -6.76
CA LEU A 169 -0.94 13.06 -7.07
C LEU A 169 -1.09 13.61 -8.50
N LEU A 170 -1.38 12.74 -9.48
CA LEU A 170 -1.60 13.18 -10.86
C LEU A 170 -2.89 14.00 -11.04
N SER A 171 -3.89 13.77 -10.20
CA SER A 171 -5.15 14.51 -10.21
C SER A 171 -4.97 15.90 -9.61
N ASP A 172 -4.17 16.02 -8.54
CA ASP A 172 -3.84 17.30 -7.92
C ASP A 172 -3.02 18.20 -8.86
N ASP A 173 -2.04 17.63 -9.59
CA ASP A 173 -1.22 18.35 -10.58
C ASP A 173 -2.08 18.95 -11.73
N ALA A 174 -3.22 18.33 -12.05
CA ALA A 174 -4.08 18.76 -13.16
C ALA A 174 -4.93 20.00 -12.84
N GLY A 175 -5.12 20.33 -11.56
CA GLY A 175 -5.96 21.45 -11.12
C GLY A 175 -5.32 22.83 -11.26
N ASP A 176 -3.98 22.90 -11.33
CA ASP A 176 -3.26 24.17 -11.12
C ASP A 176 -2.72 24.86 -12.39
N THR A 177 -2.78 24.26 -13.59
CA THR A 177 -2.23 24.94 -14.78
C THR A 177 -3.01 24.69 -16.09
N ASN A 178 -3.61 25.77 -16.62
CA ASN A 178 -4.09 25.83 -18.01
C ASN A 178 -2.94 25.76 -19.04
N ASP A 179 -1.69 25.92 -18.63
CA ASP A 179 -0.54 26.20 -19.52
C ASP A 179 0.48 25.06 -19.73
N THR A 180 0.29 23.85 -19.18
CA THR A 180 1.35 22.81 -19.25
C THR A 180 0.94 21.49 -19.91
N LYS A 181 -0.08 21.50 -20.78
CA LYS A 181 -0.49 20.28 -21.51
C LYS A 181 0.60 19.73 -22.45
N GLU A 182 1.57 20.53 -22.85
CA GLU A 182 2.50 20.19 -23.94
C GLU A 182 3.86 19.59 -23.52
N LYS A 183 4.20 19.57 -22.21
CA LYS A 183 5.55 19.14 -21.77
C LYS A 183 5.61 17.91 -20.85
N LEU A 184 4.49 17.30 -20.48
CA LEU A 184 4.57 16.04 -19.74
C LEU A 184 4.88 14.89 -20.71
N PRO A 185 5.99 14.14 -20.50
CA PRO A 185 6.33 12.98 -21.32
C PRO A 185 5.14 12.02 -21.33
N LYS A 186 4.77 11.54 -22.55
CA LYS A 186 3.64 10.64 -22.87
C LYS A 186 2.98 10.08 -21.62
N LYS A 187 2.00 10.85 -21.13
CA LYS A 187 1.42 10.78 -19.79
C LYS A 187 0.99 9.35 -19.47
N VAL A 188 1.55 8.80 -18.40
CA VAL A 188 0.90 7.65 -17.75
C VAL A 188 -0.48 8.12 -17.31
N SER A 189 -1.53 7.60 -17.94
CA SER A 189 -2.90 8.00 -17.64
C SER A 189 -3.30 7.43 -16.27
N PRO A 190 -4.08 8.16 -15.46
CA PRO A 190 -4.69 7.63 -14.24
C PRO A 190 -5.43 6.30 -14.48
N HIS A 191 -6.02 6.14 -15.67
CA HIS A 191 -6.62 4.88 -16.12
C HIS A 191 -5.67 3.68 -16.07
N ARG A 192 -4.38 3.84 -16.41
CA ARG A 192 -3.42 2.74 -16.34
C ARG A 192 -3.26 2.24 -14.90
N TYR A 193 -2.97 3.15 -13.98
CA TYR A 193 -2.79 2.80 -12.56
C TYR A 193 -4.08 2.26 -11.93
N ALA A 194 -5.23 2.80 -12.33
CA ALA A 194 -6.52 2.30 -11.88
C ALA A 194 -6.78 0.88 -12.40
N ASN A 195 -6.52 0.60 -13.68
CA ASN A 195 -6.62 -0.75 -14.25
C ASN A 195 -5.65 -1.73 -13.56
N GLU A 196 -4.41 -1.31 -13.31
CA GLU A 196 -3.43 -2.13 -12.60
C GLU A 196 -3.81 -2.39 -11.14
N CYS A 197 -4.42 -1.41 -10.47
CA CYS A 197 -4.99 -1.56 -9.13
C CYS A 197 -6.13 -2.58 -9.12
N ILE A 198 -7.08 -2.48 -10.05
CA ILE A 198 -8.19 -3.45 -10.19
C ILE A 198 -7.64 -4.85 -10.45
N ALA A 199 -6.77 -5.00 -11.45
CA ALA A 199 -6.18 -6.28 -11.81
C ALA A 199 -5.38 -6.92 -10.66
N SER A 200 -4.85 -6.11 -9.73
CA SER A 200 -4.08 -6.59 -8.58
C SER A 200 -4.96 -6.92 -7.37
N LEU A 201 -5.97 -6.10 -7.06
CA LEU A 201 -6.76 -6.22 -5.84
C LEU A 201 -8.01 -7.09 -6.00
N GLU A 202 -8.67 -7.09 -7.16
CA GLU A 202 -9.91 -7.86 -7.39
C GLU A 202 -9.71 -9.37 -7.14
N PRO A 203 -8.63 -10.02 -7.63
CA PRO A 203 -8.38 -11.44 -7.35
C PRO A 203 -8.06 -11.72 -5.88
N VAL A 204 -7.47 -10.75 -5.19
CA VAL A 204 -7.04 -10.88 -3.79
C VAL A 204 -8.23 -10.76 -2.85
N LEU A 205 -9.10 -9.79 -3.09
CA LEU A 205 -10.23 -9.49 -2.21
C LEU A 205 -11.38 -10.47 -2.38
N GLN A 206 -11.41 -11.21 -3.49
CA GLN A 206 -12.42 -12.23 -3.82
C GLN A 206 -13.82 -11.75 -3.44
N ILE A 207 -14.17 -10.52 -3.83
CA ILE A 207 -15.47 -9.96 -3.50
C ILE A 207 -16.50 -10.93 -4.10
N PRO A 208 -17.31 -11.61 -3.26
CA PRO A 208 -18.21 -12.62 -3.75
C PRO A 208 -19.16 -11.94 -4.72
N HIS A 209 -19.02 -12.24 -6.00
CA HIS A 209 -20.08 -12.03 -6.95
C HIS A 209 -21.16 -13.04 -6.58
N ASP A 210 -22.34 -12.53 -6.24
CA ASP A 210 -23.48 -13.29 -5.74
C ASP A 210 -23.56 -14.68 -6.42
N ASN A 211 -23.52 -15.74 -5.59
CA ASN A 211 -23.72 -17.15 -5.92
C ASN A 211 -22.51 -18.02 -6.35
N ALA A 212 -21.27 -17.55 -6.31
CA ALA A 212 -20.13 -18.44 -6.58
C ALA A 212 -19.80 -19.34 -5.37
N THR A 213 -19.88 -20.66 -5.58
CA THR A 213 -19.53 -21.72 -4.64
C THR A 213 -18.14 -21.50 -4.02
N SER A 214 -18.12 -21.44 -2.69
CA SER A 214 -16.94 -21.16 -1.87
C SER A 214 -15.91 -22.29 -1.98
N ASP A 215 -14.90 -22.11 -2.82
CA ASP A 215 -13.70 -22.95 -2.80
C ASP A 215 -12.95 -22.71 -1.47
N PRO A 216 -12.86 -23.72 -0.58
CA PRO A 216 -12.23 -23.58 0.72
C PRO A 216 -10.74 -23.23 0.63
N ALA A 217 -10.05 -23.57 -0.47
CA ALA A 217 -8.66 -23.18 -0.68
C ALA A 217 -8.52 -21.67 -0.95
N LYS A 218 -9.55 -21.04 -1.51
CA LYS A 218 -9.59 -19.59 -1.75
C LYS A 218 -9.92 -18.81 -0.48
N LEU A 219 -10.79 -19.33 0.37
CA LEU A 219 -11.11 -18.75 1.69
C LEU A 219 -9.89 -18.69 2.63
N ARG A 220 -9.06 -19.75 2.67
CA ARG A 220 -7.83 -19.76 3.48
C ARG A 220 -6.81 -18.68 3.08
N ARG A 221 -6.84 -18.20 1.83
CA ARG A 221 -5.95 -17.10 1.39
C ARG A 221 -6.34 -15.76 2.02
N LEU A 222 -7.63 -15.54 2.26
CA LEU A 222 -8.14 -14.30 2.87
C LEU A 222 -7.81 -14.19 4.36
N GLU A 223 -7.72 -15.32 5.07
CA GLU A 223 -7.38 -15.37 6.50
C GLU A 223 -5.97 -14.78 6.80
N THR A 224 -5.10 -14.70 5.78
CA THR A 224 -3.75 -14.13 5.96
C THR A 224 -3.72 -12.61 5.92
N ILE A 225 -4.78 -11.96 5.43
CA ILE A 225 -4.85 -10.50 5.32
C ILE A 225 -5.54 -9.98 6.58
N THR A 226 -4.88 -9.07 7.31
CA THR A 226 -5.52 -8.44 8.46
C THR A 226 -6.76 -7.66 8.02
N GLY A 227 -7.81 -7.60 8.84
CA GLY A 227 -9.02 -6.91 8.40
C GLY A 227 -8.83 -5.41 8.13
N VAL A 228 -7.87 -4.74 8.80
CA VAL A 228 -7.45 -3.36 8.49
C VAL A 228 -6.92 -3.27 7.06
N ASP A 229 -5.94 -4.12 6.74
CA ASP A 229 -5.35 -4.15 5.42
C ASP A 229 -6.37 -4.50 4.33
N ARG A 230 -7.33 -5.37 4.66
CA ARG A 230 -8.43 -5.74 3.77
C ARG A 230 -9.33 -4.53 3.50
N ALA A 231 -9.68 -3.77 4.54
CA ALA A 231 -10.47 -2.55 4.40
C ALA A 231 -9.75 -1.50 3.52
N GLU A 232 -8.45 -1.24 3.76
CA GLU A 232 -7.67 -0.32 2.94
C GLU A 232 -7.63 -0.74 1.47
N ALA A 233 -7.42 -2.04 1.21
CA ALA A 233 -7.43 -2.59 -0.13
C ALA A 233 -8.80 -2.42 -0.81
N VAL A 234 -9.91 -2.65 -0.08
CA VAL A 234 -11.27 -2.44 -0.62
C VAL A 234 -11.51 -0.97 -0.98
N ILE A 235 -11.11 -0.03 -0.13
CA ILE A 235 -11.22 1.41 -0.41
C ILE A 235 -10.38 1.78 -1.63
N CYS A 236 -9.16 1.26 -1.75
CA CYS A 236 -8.29 1.51 -2.88
C CYS A 236 -8.87 0.95 -4.20
N LEU A 237 -9.44 -0.25 -4.15
CA LEU A 237 -10.12 -0.86 -5.29
C LEU A 237 -11.35 -0.06 -5.71
N ALA A 238 -12.16 0.40 -4.75
CA ALA A 238 -13.32 1.24 -5.03
C ALA A 238 -12.92 2.54 -5.76
N ARG A 239 -11.87 3.22 -5.29
CA ARG A 239 -11.31 4.42 -5.97
C ARG A 239 -10.86 4.09 -7.39
N ALA A 240 -10.20 2.95 -7.60
CA ALA A 240 -9.75 2.53 -8.92
C ALA A 240 -10.92 2.34 -9.90
N TYR A 241 -12.04 1.73 -9.46
CA TYR A 241 -13.24 1.60 -10.31
C TYR A 241 -13.82 2.95 -10.73
N VAL A 242 -13.76 3.97 -9.88
CA VAL A 242 -14.21 5.33 -10.21
C VAL A 242 -13.36 5.94 -11.33
N HIS A 243 -12.06 5.60 -11.39
CA HIS A 243 -11.11 6.16 -12.35
C HIS A 243 -11.06 5.42 -13.68
N VAL A 244 -11.37 4.12 -13.75
CA VAL A 244 -11.18 3.33 -14.99
C VAL A 244 -12.16 3.70 -16.08
N ASP A 245 -13.42 3.97 -15.73
CA ASP A 245 -14.43 4.55 -16.62
C ASP A 245 -15.63 4.90 -15.74
N SER A 246 -16.11 6.14 -15.79
CA SER A 246 -17.22 6.63 -14.95
C SER A 246 -18.60 6.06 -15.33
N GLY A 247 -18.63 4.87 -15.93
CA GLY A 247 -19.85 4.15 -16.25
C GLY A 247 -20.61 3.76 -14.99
N ARG A 248 -21.95 3.80 -15.06
CA ARG A 248 -22.86 3.51 -13.94
C ARG A 248 -22.56 2.17 -13.25
N GLN A 249 -22.12 1.17 -14.02
CA GLN A 249 -21.76 -0.14 -13.50
C GLN A 249 -20.52 -0.09 -12.59
N GLN A 250 -19.49 0.68 -12.95
CA GLN A 250 -18.27 0.79 -12.13
C GLN A 250 -18.52 1.60 -10.86
N ILE A 251 -19.34 2.66 -10.95
CA ILE A 251 -19.79 3.40 -9.76
C ILE A 251 -20.59 2.48 -8.84
N GLY A 252 -21.50 1.67 -9.39
CA GLY A 252 -22.26 0.67 -8.61
C GLY A 252 -21.34 -0.34 -7.90
N LYS A 253 -20.31 -0.86 -8.59
CA LYS A 253 -19.28 -1.71 -7.98
C LYS A 253 -18.54 -0.98 -6.86
N ALA A 254 -18.07 0.24 -7.10
CA ALA A 254 -17.36 1.04 -6.10
C ALA A 254 -18.21 1.28 -4.84
N VAL A 255 -19.49 1.63 -5.00
CA VAL A 255 -20.42 1.84 -3.87
C VAL A 255 -20.65 0.53 -3.10
N GLY A 256 -20.86 -0.59 -3.80
CA GLY A 256 -21.00 -1.90 -3.17
C GLY A 256 -19.77 -2.31 -2.36
N LEU A 257 -18.57 -2.03 -2.89
CA LEU A 257 -17.31 -2.25 -2.17
C LEU A 257 -17.20 -1.38 -0.93
N LEU A 258 -17.45 -0.08 -1.04
CA LEU A 258 -17.38 0.84 0.11
C LEU A 258 -18.40 0.47 1.20
N ALA A 259 -19.59 0.00 0.82
CA ALA A 259 -20.58 -0.46 1.79
C ALA A 259 -20.10 -1.68 2.60
N SER A 260 -19.27 -2.54 2.01
CA SER A 260 -18.70 -3.70 2.70
C SER A 260 -17.63 -3.33 3.74
N VAL A 261 -17.01 -2.14 3.63
CA VAL A 261 -15.94 -1.69 4.54
C VAL A 261 -16.41 -1.62 5.99
N SER A 262 -17.63 -1.13 6.24
CA SER A 262 -18.18 -1.06 7.60
C SER A 262 -18.32 -2.44 8.25
N GLY A 263 -18.70 -3.46 7.48
CA GLY A 263 -18.75 -4.85 7.96
C GLY A 263 -17.37 -5.37 8.34
N ILE A 264 -16.39 -5.19 7.44
CA ILE A 264 -14.99 -5.59 7.67
C ILE A 264 -14.42 -4.91 8.93
N LEU A 265 -14.68 -3.61 9.10
CA LEU A 265 -14.13 -2.85 10.24
C LEU A 265 -14.78 -3.22 11.58
N LYS A 266 -16.06 -3.61 11.60
CA LYS A 266 -16.72 -4.12 12.81
C LYS A 266 -16.10 -5.43 13.29
N ASP A 267 -15.78 -6.33 12.36
CA ASP A 267 -15.10 -7.58 12.68
C ASP A 267 -13.71 -7.31 13.28
N VAL A 268 -13.00 -6.29 12.77
CA VAL A 268 -11.69 -5.86 13.27
C VAL A 268 -11.77 -5.18 14.64
N GLU A 269 -12.79 -4.36 14.88
CA GLU A 269 -12.99 -3.70 16.17
C GLU A 269 -13.24 -4.73 17.28
N ALA A 270 -13.95 -5.81 16.97
CA ALA A 270 -14.16 -6.93 17.89
C ALA A 270 -12.84 -7.64 18.29
N GLU A 271 -11.79 -7.55 17.48
CA GLU A 271 -10.45 -8.06 17.78
C GLU A 271 -9.62 -7.12 18.67
N GLY A 272 -10.15 -5.95 19.07
CA GLY A 272 -9.48 -5.01 19.98
C GLY A 272 -8.38 -4.16 19.34
N LYS A 273 -8.47 -3.89 18.03
CA LYS A 273 -7.52 -3.07 17.27
C LYS A 273 -7.90 -1.57 17.29
N ASP A 274 -6.94 -0.72 16.93
CA ASP A 274 -6.93 0.74 17.08
C ASP A 274 -8.18 1.46 16.55
N GLY A 275 -9.08 1.89 17.45
CA GLY A 275 -10.39 2.44 17.11
C GLY A 275 -10.36 3.71 16.27
N ASP A 276 -9.34 4.57 16.44
CA ASP A 276 -9.28 5.85 15.72
C ASP A 276 -9.02 5.65 14.21
N ALA A 277 -8.12 4.72 13.87
CA ALA A 277 -7.84 4.36 12.48
C ALA A 277 -9.07 3.74 11.80
N LEU A 278 -9.78 2.86 12.51
CA LEU A 278 -11.02 2.23 12.01
C LEU A 278 -12.13 3.27 11.79
N GLN A 279 -12.27 4.23 12.69
CA GLN A 279 -13.23 5.32 12.55
C GLN A 279 -12.89 6.25 11.38
N ASN A 280 -11.61 6.56 11.16
CA ASN A 280 -11.16 7.35 10.01
C ASN A 280 -11.49 6.64 8.68
N MET A 281 -11.20 5.34 8.56
CA MET A 281 -11.54 4.57 7.36
C MET A 281 -13.05 4.47 7.13
N THR A 282 -13.84 4.29 8.19
CA THR A 282 -15.31 4.29 8.09
C THR A 282 -15.81 5.62 7.56
N ARG A 283 -15.39 6.74 8.16
CA ARG A 283 -15.77 8.10 7.73
C ARG A 283 -15.36 8.37 6.29
N GLU A 284 -14.18 7.91 5.89
CA GLU A 284 -13.70 8.05 4.52
C GLU A 284 -14.56 7.27 3.53
N ALA A 285 -14.90 6.02 3.84
CA ALA A 285 -15.74 5.19 3.00
C ALA A 285 -17.16 5.80 2.85
N GLU A 286 -17.75 6.26 3.94
CA GLU A 286 -19.05 6.95 3.94
C GLU A 286 -19.03 8.23 3.10
N ALA A 287 -17.98 9.06 3.25
CA ALA A 287 -17.81 10.28 2.46
C ALA A 287 -17.73 9.97 0.96
N GLN A 288 -17.02 8.91 0.57
CA GLN A 288 -16.94 8.47 -0.83
C GLN A 288 -18.28 7.94 -1.35
N ILE A 289 -19.04 7.18 -0.54
CA ILE A 289 -20.38 6.73 -0.92
C ILE A 289 -21.28 7.94 -1.21
N VAL A 290 -21.31 8.93 -0.31
CA VAL A 290 -22.12 10.14 -0.48
C VAL A 290 -21.73 10.89 -1.75
N ALA A 291 -20.43 11.06 -2.01
CA ALA A 291 -19.94 11.73 -3.20
C ALA A 291 -20.37 10.98 -4.49
N LEU A 292 -20.18 9.67 -4.54
CA LEU A 292 -20.51 8.84 -5.70
C LEU A 292 -22.02 8.74 -5.94
N SER A 293 -22.82 8.55 -4.90
CA SER A 293 -24.28 8.54 -5.01
C SER A 293 -24.85 9.89 -5.45
N GLY A 294 -24.21 11.01 -5.06
CA GLY A 294 -24.53 12.33 -5.56
C GLY A 294 -24.26 12.49 -7.05
N SER A 295 -23.13 11.97 -7.55
CA SER A 295 -22.78 12.00 -8.96
C SER A 295 -23.74 11.17 -9.84
N VAL A 296 -24.25 10.03 -9.34
CA VAL A 296 -25.24 9.21 -10.07
C VAL A 296 -26.51 10.01 -10.38
N LYS A 297 -27.00 10.82 -9.42
CA LYS A 297 -28.19 11.65 -9.62
C LYS A 297 -27.99 12.74 -10.69
N VAL A 298 -26.78 13.28 -10.81
CA VAL A 298 -26.45 14.29 -11.84
C VAL A 298 -26.42 13.66 -13.23
N VAL A 299 -25.95 12.41 -13.36
CA VAL A 299 -25.98 11.68 -14.64
C VAL A 299 -27.41 11.27 -15.02
N GLU A 300 -28.27 10.93 -14.04
CA GLU A 300 -29.69 10.64 -14.29
C GLU A 300 -30.48 11.86 -14.80
N SER A 301 -30.06 13.09 -14.46
CA SER A 301 -30.64 14.32 -15.01
C SER A 301 -30.13 14.70 -16.41
N ARG A 302 -29.18 13.94 -16.98
CA ARG A 302 -28.70 14.09 -18.35
C ARG A 302 -28.95 12.81 -19.15
N CYS A 303 -30.22 12.45 -19.30
CA CYS A 303 -30.63 11.44 -20.27
C CYS A 303 -30.59 12.05 -21.68
N LEU A 304 -29.72 11.48 -22.52
CA LEU A 304 -29.50 11.74 -23.96
C LEU A 304 -30.70 11.33 -24.83
N VAL A 305 -31.87 11.90 -24.55
CA VAL A 305 -32.96 12.09 -25.53
C VAL A 305 -33.43 13.56 -25.57
N CYS A 306 -32.82 14.46 -24.80
CA CYS A 306 -32.98 15.90 -24.89
C CYS A 306 -31.64 16.64 -24.88
#